data_AF-A0A100WD08-F1
#
_entry.id   AF-A0A100WD08-F1
#
_cell.length_a   1.000
_cell.length_b   1.000
_cell.length_c   1.000
_cell.angle_alpha   90.00
_cell.angle_beta   90.00
_cell.angle_gamma   90.00
#
_symmetry.space_group_name_H-M   'P 1'
#
loop_
_entity.id
_entity.type
_entity.pdbx_description
1 polymer ?
#
loop_
_entity_poly.entity_id
_entity_poly.type
_entity_poly.pdbx_seq_one_letter_code
_entity_poly.pdbx_strand_id
1 'polypeptide(L)'
;MNFDLAYEESGSPAREPPSEIFAPLSAGIIFNHEEPTPMRENSATLPSIAPPVGADLVGQWEDHIEGQQAYRGICGADRHITDHEATVYPMVVQLADGSIQDDEVSSPGIYVCQGDRDCLPRLNVDQARELAAALLDCVTELDRWVQR
;
A
#
# COMPACT_ATOMS: atom_id res chain seq x y z
N MET A 1 -14.86 35.34 25.10
CA MET A 1 -14.89 36.00 23.79
C MET A 1 -15.55 35.01 22.85
N ASN A 2 -16.80 35.28 22.50
CA ASN A 2 -17.60 34.51 21.54
C ASN A 2 -17.20 34.90 20.12
N PHE A 3 -17.19 33.94 19.20
CA PHE A 3 -17.48 34.22 17.79
C PHE A 3 -18.57 33.25 17.32
N ASP A 4 -19.73 33.83 17.10
CA ASP A 4 -20.91 33.27 16.47
C ASP A 4 -20.81 33.48 14.94
N LEU A 5 -21.24 32.45 14.20
CA LEU A 5 -21.94 32.43 12.91
C LEU A 5 -21.40 33.22 11.70
N ALA A 6 -21.23 32.51 10.58
CA ALA A 6 -22.11 32.71 9.42
C ALA A 6 -22.02 31.50 8.45
N TYR A 7 -23.15 30.79 8.34
CA TYR A 7 -23.46 29.82 7.29
C TYR A 7 -24.22 30.61 6.22
N GLU A 8 -23.70 30.72 4.99
CA GLU A 8 -24.44 31.33 3.87
C GLU A 8 -24.91 30.23 2.91
N GLU A 9 -26.20 29.92 3.03
CA GLU A 9 -26.99 29.36 1.94
C GLU A 9 -27.07 30.38 0.79
N SER A 10 -26.75 29.94 -0.43
CA SER A 10 -27.21 30.63 -1.64
C SER A 10 -28.04 29.65 -2.47
N GLY A 11 -29.36 29.83 -2.38
CA GLY A 11 -30.32 29.18 -3.23
C GLY A 11 -30.68 30.02 -4.46
N SER A 12 -30.99 29.31 -5.56
CA SER A 12 -32.00 29.59 -6.60
C SER A 12 -31.45 29.47 -8.04
N PRO A 13 -32.30 29.19 -9.06
CA PRO A 13 -33.69 28.73 -9.04
C PRO A 13 -33.94 27.47 -9.89
N ALA A 14 -35.12 26.88 -9.66
CA ALA A 14 -35.74 25.84 -10.47
C ALA A 14 -35.85 26.26 -11.96
N ARG A 15 -35.39 25.37 -12.86
CA ARG A 15 -35.73 25.41 -14.28
C ARG A 15 -36.88 24.43 -14.51
N GLU A 16 -38.08 24.94 -14.73
CA GLU A 16 -39.21 24.17 -15.23
C GLU A 16 -38.90 23.58 -16.62
N PRO A 17 -39.36 22.36 -16.94
CA PRO A 17 -39.16 21.76 -18.25
C PRO A 17 -40.22 22.26 -19.25
N PRO A 18 -39.87 22.54 -20.52
CA PRO A 18 -40.88 22.77 -21.53
C PRO A 18 -41.57 21.46 -21.90
N SER A 19 -42.87 21.42 -21.64
CA SER A 19 -43.80 20.40 -22.10
C SER A 19 -44.25 20.73 -23.53
N GLU A 20 -43.77 19.99 -24.54
CA GLU A 20 -44.50 19.84 -25.82
C GLU A 20 -44.43 18.41 -26.40
N ILE A 21 -45.52 17.67 -26.19
CA ILE A 21 -46.38 17.03 -27.21
C ILE A 21 -45.87 15.77 -27.97
N PHE A 22 -46.60 14.67 -27.72
CA PHE A 22 -46.82 13.40 -28.47
C PHE A 22 -46.62 13.47 -30.00
N ALA A 23 -46.03 12.48 -30.70
CA ALA A 23 -46.47 11.08 -30.95
C ALA A 23 -45.47 10.41 -31.97
N PRO A 24 -45.67 9.17 -32.47
CA PRO A 24 -46.06 7.88 -31.89
C PRO A 24 -44.96 6.79 -32.05
N LEU A 25 -45.18 5.64 -31.41
CA LEU A 25 -44.44 4.38 -31.55
C LEU A 25 -44.43 3.87 -33.01
N SER A 26 -43.24 3.55 -33.55
CA SER A 26 -42.92 2.30 -34.29
C SER A 26 -41.64 2.44 -35.11
N ALA A 27 -40.66 1.58 -34.86
CA ALA A 27 -40.04 0.66 -35.84
C ALA A 27 -38.60 0.31 -35.44
N GLY A 28 -38.38 -0.98 -35.14
CA GLY A 28 -37.10 -1.65 -35.33
C GLY A 28 -36.00 -1.33 -34.32
N ILE A 29 -36.00 -2.00 -33.17
CA ILE A 29 -34.74 -2.30 -32.48
C ILE A 29 -34.02 -3.33 -33.35
N ILE A 30 -33.09 -2.87 -34.20
CA ILE A 30 -31.99 -3.71 -34.63
C ILE A 30 -31.06 -3.74 -33.43
N PHE A 31 -30.99 -4.90 -32.75
CA PHE A 31 -29.92 -5.17 -31.81
C PHE A 31 -28.63 -5.14 -32.62
N ASN A 32 -27.89 -4.04 -32.56
CA ASN A 32 -26.47 -4.10 -32.85
C ASN A 32 -25.89 -5.08 -31.84
N HIS A 33 -25.58 -6.29 -32.30
CA HIS A 33 -24.73 -7.21 -31.58
C HIS A 33 -23.33 -6.58 -31.62
N GLU A 34 -23.09 -5.61 -30.74
CA GLU A 34 -21.73 -5.28 -30.36
C GLU A 34 -21.18 -6.55 -29.74
N GLU A 35 -20.34 -7.24 -30.49
CA GLU A 35 -19.52 -8.33 -29.97
C GLU A 35 -18.86 -7.79 -28.69
N PRO A 36 -18.94 -8.51 -27.55
CA PRO A 36 -18.22 -8.10 -26.37
C PRO A 36 -16.74 -8.07 -26.75
N THR A 37 -16.17 -6.87 -26.80
CA THR A 37 -14.74 -6.67 -26.91
C THR A 37 -14.10 -7.66 -25.95
N PRO A 38 -13.22 -8.58 -26.39
CA PRO A 38 -12.54 -9.44 -25.44
C PRO A 38 -11.84 -8.50 -24.48
N MET A 39 -12.27 -8.51 -23.21
CA MET A 39 -11.42 -8.03 -22.14
C MET A 39 -10.14 -8.83 -22.36
N ARG A 40 -9.10 -8.17 -22.87
CA ARG A 40 -7.76 -8.69 -22.74
C ARG A 40 -7.61 -8.87 -21.25
N GLU A 41 -7.78 -10.10 -20.77
CA GLU A 41 -7.08 -10.57 -19.59
C GLU A 41 -5.62 -10.29 -19.93
N ASN A 42 -5.18 -9.11 -19.54
CA ASN A 42 -3.78 -8.76 -19.53
C ASN A 42 -3.24 -9.60 -18.38
N SER A 43 -3.00 -10.88 -18.67
CA SER A 43 -2.27 -11.80 -17.81
C SER A 43 -0.84 -11.28 -17.79
N ALA A 44 -0.63 -10.14 -17.11
CA ALA A 44 0.68 -9.68 -16.74
C ALA A 44 1.27 -10.83 -15.92
N THR A 45 2.16 -11.58 -16.53
CA THR A 45 2.82 -12.71 -15.89
C THR A 45 3.53 -12.16 -14.67
N LEU A 46 3.01 -12.45 -13.48
CA LEU A 46 3.62 -12.02 -12.23
C LEU A 46 5.10 -12.45 -12.21
N PRO A 47 6.02 -11.57 -11.77
CA PRO A 47 7.43 -11.91 -11.74
C PRO A 47 7.68 -13.16 -10.87
N SER A 48 8.25 -14.20 -11.49
CA SER A 48 8.66 -15.43 -10.78
C SER A 48 10.02 -15.25 -10.10
N ILE A 49 10.14 -14.21 -9.29
CA ILE A 49 11.35 -13.88 -8.54
C ILE A 49 11.19 -14.36 -7.09
N ALA A 50 12.20 -15.08 -6.60
CA ALA A 50 12.23 -15.56 -5.22
C ALA A 50 12.47 -14.40 -4.24
N PRO A 51 11.82 -14.41 -3.06
CA PRO A 51 12.15 -13.45 -2.01
C PRO A 51 13.56 -13.70 -1.46
N PRO A 52 14.17 -12.70 -0.82
CA PRO A 52 15.41 -12.89 -0.08
C PRO A 52 15.31 -14.02 0.96
N VAL A 53 16.41 -14.73 1.19
CA VAL A 53 16.45 -15.75 2.25
C VAL A 53 16.26 -15.06 3.60
N GLY A 54 15.42 -15.61 4.46
CA GLY A 54 15.07 -15.04 5.76
C GLY A 54 13.80 -14.19 5.75
N ALA A 55 13.24 -13.90 4.56
CA ALA A 55 11.93 -13.27 4.46
C ALA A 55 10.86 -14.12 5.16
N ASP A 56 10.08 -13.47 6.03
CA ASP A 56 8.99 -14.09 6.80
C ASP A 56 7.63 -13.74 6.18
N LEU A 57 7.45 -12.47 5.80
CA LEU A 57 6.26 -11.99 5.09
C LEU A 57 6.64 -11.45 3.72
N VAL A 58 5.90 -11.88 2.71
CA VAL A 58 6.11 -11.50 1.30
C VAL A 58 4.82 -10.90 0.79
N GLY A 59 4.84 -9.61 0.51
CA GLY A 59 3.72 -8.90 -0.11
C GLY A 59 3.43 -9.42 -1.51
N GLN A 60 2.20 -9.17 -1.96
CA GLN A 60 1.85 -9.38 -3.36
C GLN A 60 2.62 -8.38 -4.24
N TRP A 61 2.87 -8.74 -5.49
CA TRP A 61 3.37 -7.79 -6.47
C TRP A 61 2.32 -6.71 -6.70
N GLU A 62 2.72 -5.46 -6.56
CA GLU A 62 1.93 -4.32 -6.97
C GLU A 62 2.18 -4.07 -8.45
N ASP A 63 1.07 -3.92 -9.18
CA ASP A 63 1.08 -3.80 -10.64
C ASP A 63 1.88 -2.57 -11.09
N HIS A 64 2.50 -2.69 -12.26
CA HIS A 64 3.19 -1.59 -12.90
C HIS A 64 2.21 -0.42 -13.11
N ILE A 65 2.55 0.75 -12.59
CA ILE A 65 2.07 2.00 -13.19
C ILE A 65 2.94 2.22 -14.43
N GLU A 66 2.38 2.71 -15.53
CA GLU A 66 3.12 2.89 -16.78
C GLU A 66 4.43 3.67 -16.55
N GLY A 67 5.58 3.04 -16.86
CA GLY A 67 6.91 3.60 -16.63
C GLY A 67 7.57 3.22 -15.29
N GLN A 68 6.88 2.49 -14.40
CA GLN A 68 7.44 1.99 -13.14
C GLN A 68 7.55 0.47 -13.15
N GLN A 69 8.64 -0.04 -12.57
CA GLN A 69 8.84 -1.49 -12.41
C GLN A 69 7.89 -2.04 -11.33
N ALA A 70 7.35 -3.25 -11.54
CA ALA A 70 6.57 -3.92 -10.51
C ALA A 70 7.44 -4.18 -9.26
N TYR A 71 6.84 -4.04 -8.09
CA TYR A 71 7.53 -4.14 -6.82
C TYR A 71 6.67 -4.87 -5.78
N ARG A 72 7.28 -5.30 -4.68
CA ARG A 72 6.57 -5.85 -3.51
C ARG A 72 7.32 -5.55 -2.23
N GLY A 73 6.58 -5.41 -1.12
CA GLY A 73 7.16 -5.36 0.21
C GLY A 73 7.62 -6.73 0.71
N ILE A 74 8.74 -6.78 1.39
CA ILE A 74 9.27 -7.96 2.08
C ILE A 74 9.54 -7.58 3.54
N CYS A 75 9.07 -8.37 4.49
CA CYS A 75 9.40 -8.21 5.90
C CYS A 75 10.15 -9.44 6.42
N GLY A 76 11.09 -9.20 7.32
CA GLY A 76 11.77 -10.26 8.07
C GLY A 76 10.96 -10.68 9.29
N ALA A 77 11.49 -11.65 10.02
CA ALA A 77 10.80 -12.17 11.20
C ALA A 77 10.68 -11.10 12.31
N ASP A 78 9.52 -11.11 12.98
CA ASP A 78 9.25 -10.28 14.14
C ASP A 78 10.15 -10.64 15.33
N ARG A 79 10.72 -9.61 15.95
CA ARG A 79 11.50 -9.71 17.19
C ARG A 79 10.76 -8.95 18.28
N HIS A 80 10.23 -9.68 19.26
CA HIS A 80 9.49 -9.10 20.38
C HIS A 80 10.41 -8.81 21.57
N ILE A 81 10.15 -7.69 22.24
CA ILE A 81 10.85 -7.33 23.48
C ILE A 81 10.12 -7.93 24.69
N THR A 82 10.86 -8.54 25.61
CA THR A 82 10.26 -9.27 26.74
C THR A 82 9.43 -8.34 27.63
N ASP A 83 8.23 -8.81 28.02
CA ASP A 83 7.27 -8.05 28.83
C ASP A 83 6.94 -6.66 28.26
N HIS A 84 7.00 -6.51 26.94
CA HIS A 84 6.74 -5.26 26.25
C HIS A 84 6.05 -5.52 24.90
N GLU A 85 5.20 -4.59 24.46
CA GLU A 85 4.45 -4.69 23.19
C GLU A 85 5.30 -4.28 21.96
N ALA A 86 6.59 -4.01 22.16
CA ALA A 86 7.44 -3.50 21.08
C ALA A 86 7.86 -4.68 20.21
N THR A 87 7.70 -4.50 18.91
CA THR A 87 8.10 -5.47 17.90
C THR A 87 9.03 -4.79 16.90
N VAL A 88 10.10 -5.48 16.54
CA VAL A 88 11.12 -5.00 15.61
C VAL A 88 11.22 -5.96 14.44
N TYR A 89 11.20 -5.44 13.22
CA TYR A 89 11.43 -6.23 12.02
C TYR A 89 12.09 -5.40 10.92
N PRO A 90 12.92 -6.00 10.06
CA PRO A 90 13.42 -5.36 8.86
C PRO A 90 12.36 -5.41 7.75
N MET A 91 12.32 -4.39 6.91
CA MET A 91 11.45 -4.33 5.74
C MET A 91 12.19 -3.71 4.55
N VAL A 92 11.96 -4.26 3.37
CA VAL A 92 12.50 -3.77 2.10
C VAL A 92 11.47 -3.83 0.99
N VAL A 93 11.73 -3.12 -0.11
CA VAL A 93 10.99 -3.27 -1.36
C VAL A 93 11.85 -4.07 -2.34
N GLN A 94 11.30 -5.15 -2.87
CA GLN A 94 11.93 -5.94 -3.93
C GLN A 94 11.32 -5.57 -5.28
N LEU A 95 12.18 -5.30 -6.26
CA LEU A 95 11.79 -5.00 -7.63
C LEU A 95 11.65 -6.29 -8.47
N ALA A 96 10.94 -6.20 -9.60
CA ALA A 96 10.69 -7.34 -10.48
C ALA A 96 11.93 -7.98 -11.13
N ASP A 97 13.10 -7.32 -11.06
CA ASP A 97 14.39 -7.89 -11.47
C ASP A 97 15.10 -8.63 -10.33
N GLY A 98 14.55 -8.59 -9.12
CA GLY A 98 15.07 -9.21 -7.91
C GLY A 98 15.96 -8.34 -7.05
N SER A 99 16.33 -7.15 -7.52
CA SER A 99 17.07 -6.17 -6.73
C SER A 99 16.20 -5.61 -5.59
N ILE A 100 16.88 -5.12 -4.55
CA ILE A 100 16.25 -4.38 -3.47
C ILE A 100 16.32 -2.89 -3.82
N GLN A 101 15.18 -2.22 -3.74
CA GLN A 101 15.11 -0.78 -3.91
C GLN A 101 15.83 -0.11 -2.73
N ASP A 102 16.79 0.75 -3.06
CA ASP A 102 17.59 1.52 -2.12
C ASP A 102 17.78 2.93 -2.68
N ASP A 103 16.70 3.71 -2.62
CA ASP A 103 16.66 5.11 -3.00
C ASP A 103 16.16 5.98 -1.85
N GLU A 104 16.14 7.31 -2.02
CA GLU A 104 15.73 8.26 -0.98
C GLU A 104 14.26 8.12 -0.54
N VAL A 105 13.43 7.40 -1.30
CA VAL A 105 11.98 7.29 -1.07
C VAL A 105 11.63 5.97 -0.40
N SER A 106 12.28 4.87 -0.80
CA SER A 106 12.03 3.53 -0.30
C SER A 106 13.34 2.81 -0.03
N SER A 107 14.09 3.32 0.95
CA SER A 107 15.31 2.66 1.43
C SER A 107 14.98 1.46 2.33
N PRO A 108 15.84 0.43 2.36
CA PRO A 108 15.80 -0.63 3.36
C PRO A 108 15.71 -0.06 4.78
N GLY A 109 14.75 -0.56 5.56
CA GLY A 109 14.41 0.03 6.85
C GLY A 109 14.18 -1.00 7.94
N ILE A 110 14.28 -0.53 9.19
CA ILE A 110 13.89 -1.30 10.37
C ILE A 110 12.71 -0.60 11.00
N TYR A 111 11.62 -1.33 11.15
CA TYR A 111 10.41 -0.83 11.79
C TYR A 111 10.42 -1.24 13.25
N VAL A 112 10.09 -0.29 14.12
CA VAL A 112 9.85 -0.53 15.54
C VAL A 112 8.40 -0.13 15.81
N CYS A 113 7.54 -1.14 15.95
CA CYS A 113 6.11 -0.96 16.10
C CYS A 113 5.69 -1.22 17.55
N GLN A 114 4.65 -0.51 17.99
CA GLN A 114 4.00 -0.78 19.27
C GLN A 114 2.48 -0.62 19.11
N GLY A 115 1.83 -1.62 18.50
CA GLY A 115 0.39 -1.55 18.20
C GLY A 115 0.01 -0.23 17.53
N ASP A 116 -1.05 0.41 18.03
CA ASP A 116 -1.60 1.66 17.47
C ASP A 116 -0.97 2.94 18.04
N ARG A 117 0.20 2.87 18.70
CA ARG A 117 0.83 4.05 19.33
C ARG A 117 2.03 4.57 18.53
N ASP A 118 2.09 5.90 18.37
CA ASP A 118 3.16 6.60 17.65
C ASP A 118 4.49 6.73 18.42
N CYS A 119 4.55 6.28 19.67
CA CYS A 119 5.76 6.39 20.49
C CYS A 119 6.03 5.13 21.31
N LEU A 120 7.31 4.77 21.44
CA LEU A 120 7.71 3.71 22.34
C LEU A 120 7.50 4.15 23.80
N PRO A 121 6.89 3.33 24.66
CA PRO A 121 6.78 3.60 26.07
C PRO A 121 8.17 3.54 26.70
N ARG A 122 8.20 3.89 27.99
CA ARG A 122 9.41 3.77 28.79
C ARG A 122 9.87 2.31 28.85
N LEU A 123 11.04 2.03 28.26
CA LEU A 123 11.77 0.79 28.44
C LEU A 123 12.54 0.82 29.76
N ASN A 124 12.62 -0.34 30.43
CA ASN A 124 13.62 -0.55 31.46
C ASN A 124 15.01 -0.82 30.81
N VAL A 125 16.06 -0.91 31.62
CA VAL A 125 17.43 -1.06 31.10
C VAL A 125 17.62 -2.38 30.35
N ASP A 126 17.01 -3.47 30.80
CA ASP A 126 17.16 -4.78 30.16
C ASP A 126 16.37 -4.83 28.84
N GLN A 127 15.15 -4.28 28.82
CA GLN A 127 14.36 -4.12 27.60
C GLN A 127 15.05 -3.21 26.57
N ALA A 128 15.74 -2.16 27.02
CA ALA A 128 16.53 -1.31 26.12
C ALA A 128 17.72 -2.05 25.50
N ARG A 129 18.35 -2.97 26.25
CA ARG A 129 19.41 -3.84 25.72
C ARG A 129 18.86 -4.88 24.75
N GLU A 130 17.72 -5.49 25.06
CA GLU A 130 17.02 -6.40 24.15
C GLU A 130 16.64 -5.70 22.84
N LEU A 131 16.11 -4.48 22.92
CA LEU A 131 15.81 -3.67 21.74
C LEU A 131 17.07 -3.40 20.91
N ALA A 132 18.16 -3.00 21.55
CA ALA A 132 19.42 -2.77 20.86
C ALA A 132 19.94 -4.04 20.16
N ALA A 133 19.84 -5.21 20.80
CA ALA A 133 20.22 -6.48 20.18
C ALA A 133 19.33 -6.81 18.99
N ALA A 134 18.01 -6.67 19.12
CA ALA A 134 17.06 -6.91 18.04
C ALA A 134 17.31 -6.00 16.82
N LEU A 135 17.64 -4.73 17.05
CA LEU A 135 18.02 -3.78 15.98
C LEU A 135 19.28 -4.24 15.24
N LEU A 136 20.32 -4.67 15.96
CA LEU A 136 21.58 -5.15 15.35
C LEU A 136 21.37 -6.42 14.52
N ASP A 137 20.50 -7.33 14.98
CA ASP A 137 20.13 -8.51 14.22
C ASP A 137 19.38 -8.14 12.94
N CYS A 138 18.48 -7.14 12.99
CA CYS A 138 17.79 -6.63 11.80
C CYS A 138 18.76 -5.97 10.80
N VAL A 139 19.73 -5.18 11.28
CA VAL A 139 20.77 -4.58 10.41
C VAL A 139 21.54 -5.68 9.69
N THR A 140 21.96 -6.71 10.43
CA THR A 140 22.70 -7.84 9.85
C THR A 140 21.88 -8.58 8.79
N GLU A 141 20.57 -8.64 8.95
CA GLU A 141 19.66 -9.23 7.97
C GLU A 141 19.51 -8.35 6.72
N LEU A 142 19.29 -7.04 6.90
CA LEU A 142 19.22 -6.08 5.78
C LEU A 142 20.52 -6.06 4.96
N ASP A 143 21.68 -6.07 5.61
CA ASP A 143 22.98 -6.11 4.92
C ASP A 143 23.07 -7.31 3.96
N ARG A 144 22.52 -8.47 4.35
CA ARG A 144 22.50 -9.67 3.50
C ARG A 144 21.51 -9.58 2.35
N TRP A 145 20.46 -8.76 2.48
CA TRP A 145 19.48 -8.56 1.42
C TRP A 145 19.97 -7.55 0.39
N VAL A 146 20.61 -6.47 0.83
CA VAL A 146 21.11 -5.40 -0.04
C VAL A 146 22.37 -5.82 -0.83
N GLN A 147 23.21 -6.71 -0.28
CA GLN A 147 24.42 -7.21 -0.96
C GLN A 147 24.16 -8.21 -2.12
N ARG A 148 22.89 -8.48 -2.46
CA ARG A 148 22.50 -9.48 -3.47
C ARG A 148 22.40 -8.92 -4.87
#